data_AF-A0A9Q3C096-F1
#
_entry.id   AF-A0A9Q3C096-F1
#
_cell.length_a   1.000
_cell.length_b   1.000
_cell.length_c   1.000
_cell.angle_alpha   90.00
_cell.angle_beta   90.00
_cell.angle_gamma   90.00
#
_symmetry.space_group_name_H-M   'P 1'
#
loop_
_entity.id
_entity.type
_entity.pdbx_description
1 polymer ?
#
loop_
_entity_poly.entity_id
_entity_poly.type
_entity_poly.pdbx_seq_one_letter_code
_entity_poly.pdbx_strand_id
1 'polypeptide(L)'
;MDLPPLSFHTSLEEQWDEEEEPEESETLLKTVPPSYHQYLDVLSKVKAEKRPPHCACDHHIKLEGLLPPEALIQFQILKEAFTTAPILSPFNPPLPAIVVTDASDYALGSVLSQMND
;
A
#
# COMPACT_ATOMS: atom_id res chain seq x y z
N MET A 1 4.86 -6.77 -44.41
CA MET A 1 5.95 -6.39 -43.49
C MET A 1 5.40 -6.61 -42.09
N ASP A 2 5.32 -7.87 -41.69
CA ASP A 2 4.76 -8.25 -40.38
C ASP A 2 5.86 -8.12 -39.33
N LEU A 3 5.60 -7.31 -38.31
CA LEU A 3 6.45 -7.21 -37.13
C LEU A 3 6.35 -8.54 -36.35
N PRO A 4 7.47 -9.09 -35.85
CA PRO A 4 7.41 -10.26 -34.98
C PRO A 4 6.76 -9.88 -33.64
N PRO A 5 6.10 -10.83 -32.96
CA PRO A 5 5.58 -10.61 -31.63
C PRO A 5 6.74 -10.34 -30.66
N LEU A 6 6.55 -9.38 -29.76
CA LEU A 6 7.48 -9.09 -28.67
C LEU A 6 7.56 -10.29 -27.73
N SER A 7 8.59 -11.12 -27.89
CA SER A 7 8.96 -12.12 -26.89
C SER A 7 9.63 -11.39 -25.72
N PHE A 8 8.96 -11.34 -24.57
CA PHE A 8 9.62 -11.02 -23.31
C PHE A 8 10.52 -12.19 -22.93
N HIS A 9 11.80 -12.09 -23.30
CA HIS A 9 12.82 -13.01 -22.84
C HIS A 9 13.29 -12.50 -21.47
N THR A 10 12.60 -12.89 -20.40
CA THR A 10 13.12 -12.70 -19.04
C THR A 10 14.24 -13.72 -18.82
N SER A 11 15.41 -13.41 -19.38
CA SER A 11 16.66 -14.11 -19.10
C SER A 11 17.25 -13.52 -17.83
N LEU A 12 16.73 -13.91 -16.68
CA LEU A 12 17.42 -13.82 -15.40
C LEU A 12 16.97 -15.02 -14.58
N GLU A 13 17.67 -16.13 -14.79
CA GLU A 13 17.77 -17.20 -13.80
C GLU A 13 18.54 -16.61 -12.61
N GLU A 14 17.85 -15.85 -11.76
CA GLU A 14 18.34 -15.64 -10.41
C GLU A 14 18.14 -16.96 -9.66
N GLN A 15 19.21 -17.73 -9.60
CA GLN A 15 19.36 -18.84 -8.67
C GLN A 15 19.18 -18.29 -7.26
N TRP A 16 17.97 -18.42 -6.73
CA TRP A 16 17.67 -18.17 -5.33
C TRP A 16 18.05 -19.43 -4.55
N ASP A 17 18.95 -19.30 -3.58
CA ASP A 17 19.18 -20.35 -2.59
C ASP A 17 17.88 -20.56 -1.80
N GLU A 18 17.18 -21.66 -2.12
CA GLU A 18 15.98 -22.15 -1.43
C GLU A 18 16.38 -22.80 -0.10
N GLU A 19 16.78 -22.00 0.87
CA GLU A 19 16.68 -22.41 2.28
C GLU A 19 15.25 -22.14 2.74
N GLU A 20 14.36 -23.07 2.40
CA GLU A 20 12.97 -23.08 2.85
C GLU A 20 12.94 -23.71 4.25
N GLU A 21 12.69 -22.89 5.28
CA GLU A 21 12.53 -23.38 6.66
C GLU A 21 11.31 -24.31 6.73
N PRO A 22 11.50 -25.62 7.01
CA PRO A 22 10.46 -26.63 6.81
C PRO A 22 9.24 -26.43 7.72
N GLU A 23 9.39 -25.72 8.84
CA GLU A 23 8.27 -25.45 9.75
C GLU A 23 7.27 -24.42 9.17
N GLU A 24 7.70 -23.46 8.34
CA GLU A 24 6.80 -22.43 7.80
C GLU A 24 5.90 -23.02 6.69
N SER A 25 6.44 -23.87 5.82
CA SER A 25 5.69 -24.48 4.71
C SER A 25 4.58 -25.42 5.20
N GLU A 26 4.83 -26.21 6.25
CA GLU A 26 3.83 -27.08 6.86
C GLU A 26 2.68 -26.29 7.51
N THR A 27 2.98 -25.17 8.16
CA THR A 27 1.95 -24.30 8.75
C THR A 27 1.10 -23.62 7.69
N LEU A 28 1.69 -23.18 6.57
CA LEU A 28 0.98 -22.57 5.46
C LEU A 28 0.12 -23.59 4.70
N LEU A 29 0.61 -24.82 4.46
CA LEU A 29 -0.16 -25.89 3.83
C LEU A 29 -1.43 -26.25 4.60
N LYS A 30 -1.37 -26.14 5.94
CA LYS A 30 -2.51 -26.43 6.81
C LYS A 30 -3.51 -25.27 6.90
N THR A 31 -3.03 -24.04 6.77
CA THR A 31 -3.85 -22.83 6.97
C THR A 31 -4.49 -22.34 5.68
N VAL A 32 -3.77 -22.47 4.56
CA VAL A 32 -4.19 -21.97 3.25
C VAL A 32 -5.08 -23.01 2.54
N PRO A 33 -6.24 -22.61 1.98
CA PRO A 33 -7.09 -23.55 1.25
C PRO A 33 -6.39 -24.15 0.02
N PRO A 34 -6.74 -25.39 -0.40
CA PRO A 34 -6.04 -26.10 -1.47
C PRO A 34 -5.98 -25.38 -2.82
N SER A 35 -7.00 -24.57 -3.15
CA SER A 35 -7.04 -23.76 -4.39
C SER A 35 -5.93 -22.72 -4.48
N TYR A 36 -5.32 -22.35 -3.34
CA TYR A 36 -4.28 -21.34 -3.24
C TYR A 36 -2.89 -21.92 -2.97
N HIS A 37 -2.74 -23.24 -2.92
CA HIS A 37 -1.43 -23.88 -2.68
C HIS A 37 -0.39 -23.57 -3.77
N GLN A 38 -0.84 -23.21 -4.97
CA GLN A 38 0.04 -22.72 -6.04
C GLN A 38 0.68 -21.34 -5.76
N TYR A 39 0.21 -20.61 -4.74
CA TYR A 39 0.68 -19.27 -4.37
C TYR A 39 1.35 -19.24 -2.98
N LEU A 40 1.76 -20.40 -2.45
CA LEU A 40 2.39 -20.48 -1.12
C LEU A 40 3.67 -19.62 -1.05
N ASP A 41 4.36 -19.48 -2.17
CA ASP A 41 5.50 -18.59 -2.33
C ASP A 41 5.17 -17.12 -2.09
N VAL A 42 4.00 -16.64 -2.56
CA VAL A 42 3.53 -15.27 -2.34
C VAL A 42 3.10 -15.03 -0.89
N LEU A 43 2.67 -16.10 -0.19
CA LEU A 43 2.21 -16.04 1.20
C LEU A 43 3.33 -16.23 2.22
N SER A 44 4.52 -16.66 1.77
CA SER A 44 5.72 -16.75 2.62
C SER A 44 6.11 -15.36 3.10
N LYS A 45 6.27 -15.21 4.42
CA LYS A 45 6.66 -13.94 5.02
C LYS A 45 8.05 -13.51 4.54
N VAL A 46 8.97 -14.46 4.47
CA VAL A 46 10.35 -14.24 4.02
C VAL A 46 10.40 -13.75 2.58
N LYS A 47 9.58 -14.31 1.68
CA LYS A 47 9.50 -13.88 0.28
C LYS A 47 8.79 -12.53 0.13
N ALA A 48 7.79 -12.23 0.96
CA ALA A 48 7.09 -10.93 0.94
C ALA A 48 7.97 -9.76 1.42
N GLU A 49 8.90 -10.01 2.36
CA GLU A 49 9.84 -8.99 2.84
C GLU A 49 10.98 -8.69 1.84
N LYS A 50 11.23 -9.59 0.89
CA LYS A 50 12.17 -9.34 -0.22
C LYS A 50 11.57 -8.28 -1.14
N ARG A 51 12.16 -7.09 -1.09
CA ARG A 51 11.80 -6.00 -2.00
C ARG A 51 12.15 -6.41 -3.44
N PRO A 52 11.31 -6.06 -4.43
CA PRO A 52 11.69 -6.21 -5.84
C PRO A 52 13.07 -5.57 -6.07
N PRO A 53 13.90 -6.15 -6.96
CA PRO A 53 15.20 -5.58 -7.27
C PRO A 53 15.01 -4.12 -7.72
N HIS A 54 15.81 -3.24 -7.11
CA HIS A 54 15.69 -1.82 -7.35
C HIS A 54 15.86 -1.51 -8.83
N CYS A 55 14.86 -0.85 -9.44
CA CYS A 55 14.89 -0.53 -10.86
C CYS A 55 15.45 0.87 -11.11
N ALA A 56 15.86 1.17 -12.34
CA ALA A 56 16.25 2.53 -12.76
C ALA A 56 15.10 3.56 -12.62
N CYS A 57 13.87 3.07 -12.41
CA CYS A 57 12.66 3.82 -12.14
C CYS A 57 12.39 4.09 -10.65
N ASP A 58 13.22 3.58 -9.73
CA ASP A 58 13.03 3.82 -8.31
C ASP A 58 13.33 5.28 -7.98
N HIS A 59 12.26 6.05 -7.76
CA HIS A 59 12.36 7.41 -7.28
C HIS A 59 12.83 7.41 -5.82
N HIS A 60 14.12 7.64 -5.62
CA HIS A 60 14.70 7.83 -4.30
C HIS A 60 14.11 9.09 -3.66
N ILE A 61 13.19 8.93 -2.70
CA ILE A 61 12.73 10.04 -1.85
C ILE A 61 13.88 10.36 -0.90
N LYS A 62 14.68 11.35 -1.30
CA LYS A 62 15.76 11.85 -0.48
C LYS A 62 15.14 12.61 0.70
N LEU A 63 15.08 11.96 1.85
CA LEU A 63 14.69 12.59 3.12
C LEU A 63 15.88 13.47 3.59
N GLU A 64 16.12 14.59 2.90
CA GLU A 64 17.19 15.51 3.25
C GLU A 64 16.69 16.63 4.16
N GLY A 65 17.34 16.75 5.33
CA GLY A 65 17.30 17.93 6.19
C GLY A 65 16.18 17.94 7.22
N LEU A 66 16.51 18.43 8.43
CA LEU A 66 15.49 19.05 9.28
C LEU A 66 14.77 20.09 8.42
N LEU A 67 13.44 20.00 8.37
CA LEU A 67 12.59 21.05 7.81
C LEU A 67 13.11 22.41 8.30
N PRO A 68 13.22 23.43 7.43
CA PRO A 68 13.56 24.78 7.88
C PRO A 68 12.71 25.16 9.10
N PRO A 69 13.23 25.95 10.06
CA PRO A 69 12.49 26.27 11.27
C PRO A 69 11.06 26.79 11.00
N GLU A 70 10.90 27.58 9.93
CA GLU A 70 9.60 28.06 9.45
C GLU A 70 8.66 26.91 9.03
N ALA A 71 9.17 25.91 8.31
CA ALA A 71 8.40 24.77 7.85
C ALA A 71 8.02 23.83 9.02
N LEU A 72 8.86 23.73 10.05
CA LEU A 72 8.50 23.03 11.29
C LEU A 72 7.35 23.74 12.03
N ILE A 73 7.37 25.08 12.08
CA ILE A 73 6.29 25.86 12.69
C ILE A 73 4.99 25.62 11.93
N GLN A 74 5.00 25.73 10.60
CA GLN A 74 3.81 25.49 9.78
C GLN A 74 3.30 24.05 9.88
N PHE A 75 4.20 23.07 9.94
CA PHE A 75 3.83 21.67 10.17
C PHE A 75 3.14 21.47 11.51
N GLN A 76 3.63 22.12 12.57
CA GLN A 76 3.01 22.04 13.90
C GLN A 76 1.64 22.71 13.95
N ILE A 77 1.48 23.87 13.30
CA ILE A 77 0.18 24.53 13.14
C ILE A 77 -0.80 23.62 12.41
N LEU A 78 -0.37 23.00 11.31
CA LEU A 78 -1.20 22.09 10.53
C LEU A 78 -1.58 20.86 11.34
N LYS A 79 -0.64 20.30 12.10
CA LYS A 79 -0.89 19.16 12.98
C LYS A 79 -1.91 19.51 14.05
N GLU A 80 -1.78 20.66 14.69
CA GLU A 80 -2.74 21.15 15.68
C GLU A 80 -4.12 21.41 15.05
N ALA A 81 -4.16 22.06 13.89
CA ALA A 81 -5.39 22.29 13.16
C ALA A 81 -6.10 20.97 12.80
N PHE A 82 -5.37 19.95 12.35
CA PHE A 82 -5.94 18.64 12.06
C PHE A 82 -6.38 17.89 13.32
N THR A 83 -5.67 18.00 14.45
CA THR A 83 -6.00 17.28 15.69
C THR A 83 -7.06 17.96 16.55
N THR A 84 -7.31 19.25 16.33
CA THR A 84 -8.32 20.04 17.07
C THR A 84 -9.53 20.41 16.23
N ALA A 85 -9.49 20.16 14.91
CA ALA A 85 -10.61 20.46 14.03
C ALA A 85 -11.88 19.66 14.43
N PRO A 86 -13.07 20.29 14.32
CA PRO A 86 -14.36 19.62 14.53
C PRO A 86 -14.58 18.38 13.66
N ILE A 87 -13.82 18.22 12.57
CA ILE A 87 -13.82 17.02 11.72
C ILE A 87 -13.42 15.74 12.48
N LEU A 88 -12.71 15.87 13.60
CA LEU A 88 -12.37 14.75 14.48
C LEU A 88 -13.42 14.48 15.56
N SER A 89 -14.56 15.17 15.53
CA SER A 89 -15.67 14.84 16.43
C SER A 89 -16.13 13.40 16.20
N PRO A 90 -16.46 12.64 17.25
CA PRO A 90 -16.99 11.29 17.10
C PRO A 90 -18.27 11.29 16.27
N PHE A 91 -18.40 10.30 15.39
CA PHE A 91 -19.63 10.08 14.63
C PHE A 91 -20.79 9.77 15.58
N ASN A 92 -21.94 10.40 15.35
CA ASN A 92 -23.14 10.26 16.16
C ASN A 92 -24.24 9.53 15.35
N PRO A 93 -24.44 8.21 15.54
CA PRO A 93 -25.37 7.40 14.73
C PRO A 93 -26.82 7.90 14.56
N PRO A 94 -27.44 8.61 15.53
CA PRO A 94 -28.78 9.15 15.39
C PRO A 94 -28.88 10.39 14.48
N LEU A 95 -27.78 11.08 14.17
CA LEU A 95 -27.81 12.26 13.32
C LEU A 95 -27.70 11.87 11.83
N PRO A 96 -28.34 12.63 10.90
CA PRO A 96 -28.23 12.38 9.47
C PRO A 96 -26.79 12.42 8.97
N ALA A 97 -26.46 11.52 8.03
CA ALA A 97 -25.18 11.52 7.34
C ALA A 97 -25.38 11.85 5.86
N ILE A 98 -24.42 12.58 5.30
CA ILE A 98 -24.37 12.98 3.89
C ILE A 98 -23.22 12.21 3.24
N VAL A 99 -23.52 11.48 2.16
CA VAL A 99 -22.51 10.83 1.33
C VAL A 99 -22.41 11.59 0.02
N VAL A 100 -21.21 12.10 -0.27
CA VAL A 100 -20.89 12.71 -1.56
C VAL A 100 -19.97 11.77 -2.31
N THR A 101 -20.38 11.35 -3.50
CA THR A 101 -19.60 10.47 -4.37
C THR A 101 -19.17 11.21 -5.62
N ASP A 102 -17.91 11.08 -6.01
CA ASP A 102 -17.41 11.49 -7.32
C ASP A 102 -16.83 10.27 -8.04
N ALA A 103 -17.03 10.22 -9.34
CA ALA A 103 -16.56 9.14 -10.19
C ALA A 103 -15.66 9.72 -11.27
N SER A 104 -14.36 9.45 -11.17
CA SER A 104 -13.41 9.67 -12.26
C SER A 104 -13.41 8.46 -13.20
N ASP A 105 -12.87 8.62 -14.41
CA ASP A 105 -12.79 7.56 -15.42
C ASP A 105 -12.16 6.25 -14.92
N TYR A 106 -11.31 6.30 -13.87
CA TYR A 106 -10.56 5.15 -13.35
C TYR A 106 -10.76 4.86 -11.86
N ALA A 107 -11.36 5.75 -11.08
CA ALA A 107 -11.52 5.58 -9.63
C ALA A 107 -12.84 6.18 -9.12
N LEU A 108 -13.47 5.43 -8.22
CA LEU A 108 -14.65 5.86 -7.46
C LEU A 108 -14.19 6.36 -6.09
N GLY A 109 -14.57 7.59 -5.74
CA GLY A 109 -14.33 8.18 -4.43
C GLY A 109 -15.65 8.53 -3.73
N SER A 110 -15.67 8.44 -2.39
CA SER A 110 -16.80 8.97 -1.61
C SER A 110 -16.31 9.60 -0.32
N VAL A 111 -17.01 10.64 0.12
CA VAL A 111 -16.82 11.31 1.40
C VAL A 111 -18.10 11.17 2.22
N LEU A 112 -17.98 10.63 3.42
CA LEU A 112 -19.05 10.57 4.41
C LEU A 112 -18.88 11.75 5.38
N SER A 113 -19.94 12.54 5.57
CA SER A 113 -19.94 13.72 6.44
C SER A 113 -21.19 13.77 7.32
N GLN A 114 -21.08 14.39 8.50
CA GLN A 114 -22.19 14.61 9.42
C GLN A 114 -22.19 16.07 9.87
N MET A 115 -23.37 16.68 9.92
CA MET A 115 -23.54 18.04 10.44
C MET A 115 -23.75 17.95 11.96
N ASN A 116 -22.85 18.58 12.70
CA ASN A 116 -23.01 18.80 14.15
C ASN A 116 -23.44 20.26 14.33
N ASP A 117 -24.60 20.46 14.95
CA ASP A 117 -25.12 21.80 15.31
C ASP A 117 -24.33 22.44 16.46
#